data_AF-A0A4Q1F5A9-F1
#
_entry.id   AF-A0A4Q1F5A9-F1
#
_cell.length_a   1.000
_cell.length_b   1.000
_cell.length_c   1.000
_cell.angle_alpha   90.00
_cell.angle_beta   90.00
_cell.angle_gamma   90.00
#
_symmetry.space_group_name_H-M   'P 1'
#
loop_
_entity.id
_entity.type
_entity.pdbx_description
1 polymer ?
#
loop_
_entity_poly.entity_id
_entity_poly.type
_entity_poly.pdbx_seq_one_letter_code
_entity_poly.pdbx_strand_id
1 'polypeptide(L)'
;MKILKRYKAIALITTSLLFAACAHEDQPTESQLDFSQKNKTELDKWIDTGFLDPYNIKVYYEWNQNLVDNTRYLFPPTIDKVKPALEVVKKIWIDSYTTIGGANFVKKIAPREFVLVGGMNLNTNGTRTLGLAEGGQRVTLFQVDYLNKTSRPDVTEFIHTIQHEYVHILNQTKPFDEQAWAKLTPSGYTTSWYVEEIEDSRELGFITSYARLNIYEDFAETASVILTSSKAEYAAILASITDPVGKANIQKKEAIVVQYYKDAFNMDFYALRDQAQKNTDAVIAN
;
A
#
# COMPACT_ATOMS: atom_id res chain seq x y z
N MET A 1 22.33 -48.41 -60.68
CA MET A 1 20.96 -48.69 -60.15
C MET A 1 20.88 -49.31 -58.75
N LYS A 2 21.81 -50.17 -58.29
CA LYS A 2 21.72 -50.80 -56.95
C LYS A 2 21.92 -49.81 -55.79
N ILE A 3 22.79 -48.80 -55.96
CA ILE A 3 23.09 -47.78 -54.94
C ILE A 3 21.90 -46.84 -54.69
N LEU A 4 21.23 -46.35 -55.74
CA LEU A 4 20.01 -45.54 -55.60
C LEU A 4 18.86 -46.31 -54.92
N LYS A 5 18.74 -47.62 -55.15
CA LYS A 5 17.74 -48.45 -54.45
C LYS A 5 18.03 -48.55 -52.94
N ARG A 6 19.30 -48.60 -52.54
CA ARG A 6 19.71 -48.60 -51.13
C ARG A 6 19.44 -47.26 -50.44
N TYR A 7 19.73 -46.14 -51.10
CA TYR A 7 19.41 -44.80 -50.55
C TYR A 7 17.90 -44.55 -50.45
N LYS A 8 17.11 -45.01 -51.41
CA LYS A 8 15.63 -44.95 -51.31
C LYS A 8 15.11 -45.80 -50.16
N ALA A 9 15.66 -47.00 -49.94
CA ALA A 9 15.27 -47.85 -48.82
C ALA A 9 15.65 -47.22 -47.47
N ILE A 10 16.85 -46.65 -47.35
CA ILE A 10 17.28 -45.94 -46.13
C ILE A 10 16.39 -44.73 -45.87
N ALA A 11 16.11 -43.89 -46.89
CA ALA A 11 15.23 -42.74 -46.74
C ALA A 11 13.82 -43.13 -46.29
N LEU A 12 13.28 -44.26 -46.78
CA LEU A 12 11.96 -44.75 -46.39
C LEU A 12 11.91 -45.24 -44.93
N ILE A 13 12.99 -45.89 -44.48
CA ILE A 13 13.14 -46.37 -43.10
C ILE A 13 13.32 -45.19 -42.14
N THR A 14 14.15 -44.19 -42.48
CA THR A 14 14.33 -43.00 -41.65
C THR A 14 13.05 -42.17 -41.57
N THR A 15 12.31 -42.06 -42.67
CA THR A 15 11.01 -41.35 -42.69
C THR A 15 9.98 -42.05 -41.81
N SER A 16 9.92 -43.38 -41.83
CA SER A 16 8.99 -44.15 -40.98
C SER A 16 9.35 -44.12 -39.49
N LEU A 17 10.64 -44.04 -39.14
CA LEU A 17 11.09 -43.86 -37.76
C LEU A 17 10.75 -42.47 -37.18
N LEU A 18 10.74 -41.42 -38.01
CA LEU A 18 10.34 -40.07 -37.59
C LEU A 18 8.86 -39.95 -37.25
N PHE A 19 7.99 -40.74 -37.90
CA PHE A 19 6.55 -40.76 -37.59
C PHE A 19 6.22 -41.55 -36.31
N ALA A 20 7.07 -42.51 -35.90
CA ALA A 20 6.87 -43.28 -34.67
C ALA A 20 7.25 -42.49 -33.40
N ALA A 21 8.13 -41.49 -33.52
CA ALA A 21 8.58 -40.67 -32.39
C ALA A 21 7.53 -39.66 -31.90
N CYS A 22 6.49 -39.36 -32.69
CA CYS A 22 5.41 -38.43 -32.33
C CYS A 22 4.17 -39.12 -31.74
N ALA A 23 4.20 -40.45 -31.54
CA ALA A 23 3.05 -41.22 -31.07
C ALA A 23 3.01 -41.40 -29.54
N HIS A 24 3.92 -40.77 -28.80
CA HIS A 24 4.07 -40.93 -27.35
C HIS A 24 4.20 -39.58 -26.65
N GLU A 25 3.24 -38.70 -26.87
CA GLU A 25 2.98 -37.62 -25.92
C GLU A 25 1.84 -38.07 -25.02
N ASP A 26 2.13 -38.23 -23.72
CA ASP A 26 1.11 -38.40 -22.70
C ASP A 26 0.15 -37.21 -22.80
N GLN A 27 -1.05 -37.46 -23.32
CA GLN A 27 -2.11 -36.47 -23.33
C GLN A 27 -2.37 -36.08 -21.87
N PRO A 28 -2.41 -34.77 -21.52
CA PRO A 28 -2.86 -34.38 -20.20
C PRO A 28 -4.24 -34.99 -19.98
N THR A 29 -4.36 -35.82 -18.96
CA THR A 29 -5.59 -36.55 -18.65
C THR A 29 -6.57 -35.60 -18.00
N GLU A 30 -6.76 -35.69 -16.67
CA GLU A 30 -7.62 -34.77 -15.95
C GLU A 30 -6.85 -33.51 -15.56
N SER A 31 -7.58 -32.40 -15.44
CA SER A 31 -7.01 -31.14 -14.94
C SER A 31 -6.41 -31.37 -13.56
N GLN A 32 -5.10 -31.12 -13.41
CA GLN A 32 -4.42 -31.10 -12.11
C GLN A 32 -4.79 -29.86 -11.27
N LEU A 33 -5.61 -28.96 -11.82
CA LEU A 33 -6.13 -27.80 -11.11
C LEU A 33 -7.32 -28.24 -10.26
N ASP A 34 -7.18 -28.09 -8.94
CA ASP A 34 -8.26 -28.25 -7.99
C ASP A 34 -9.17 -27.01 -8.03
N PHE A 35 -10.40 -27.19 -8.52
CA PHE A 35 -11.43 -26.16 -8.54
C PHE A 35 -12.40 -26.26 -7.34
N SER A 36 -12.11 -27.12 -6.37
CA SER A 36 -12.95 -27.25 -5.18
C SER A 36 -12.99 -25.93 -4.42
N GLN A 37 -14.19 -25.53 -4.01
CA GLN A 37 -14.33 -24.33 -3.21
C GLN A 37 -13.74 -24.61 -1.83
N LYS A 38 -12.61 -23.96 -1.53
CA LYS A 38 -11.95 -24.08 -0.24
C LYS A 38 -12.90 -23.65 0.87
N ASN A 39 -13.03 -24.48 1.90
CA ASN A 39 -13.80 -24.12 3.09
C ASN A 39 -13.14 -22.94 3.80
N LYS A 40 -13.94 -21.92 4.16
CA LYS A 40 -13.45 -20.75 4.90
C LYS A 40 -12.95 -21.16 6.29
N THR A 41 -11.71 -20.77 6.57
CA THR A 41 -11.09 -20.87 7.90
C THR A 41 -11.74 -19.90 8.90
N GLU A 42 -11.38 -20.00 10.17
CA GLU A 42 -11.81 -19.02 11.19
C GLU A 42 -11.27 -17.61 10.90
N LEU A 43 -10.04 -17.53 10.38
CA LEU A 43 -9.44 -16.26 9.96
C LEU A 43 -10.24 -15.63 8.82
N ASP A 44 -10.62 -16.41 7.80
CA ASP A 44 -11.42 -15.91 6.67
C ASP A 44 -12.75 -15.32 7.14
N LYS A 45 -13.46 -16.03 8.01
CA LYS A 45 -14.74 -15.56 8.57
C LYS A 45 -14.58 -14.30 9.41
N TRP A 46 -13.48 -14.19 10.17
CA TRP A 46 -13.16 -13.00 10.96
C TRP A 46 -12.87 -11.80 10.05
N ILE A 47 -12.11 -12.01 8.96
CA ILE A 47 -11.85 -11.00 7.94
C ILE A 47 -13.15 -10.57 7.28
N ASP A 48 -14.01 -11.51 6.87
CA ASP A 48 -15.29 -11.18 6.22
C ASP A 48 -16.14 -10.27 7.12
N THR A 49 -16.30 -10.67 8.37
CA THR A 49 -17.12 -9.93 9.35
C THR A 49 -16.53 -8.55 9.67
N GLY A 50 -15.20 -8.44 9.69
CA GLY A 50 -14.48 -7.22 10.06
C GLY A 50 -14.26 -6.22 8.92
N PHE A 51 -14.20 -6.71 7.67
CA PHE A 51 -13.75 -5.95 6.50
C PHE A 51 -14.71 -6.06 5.32
N LEU A 52 -15.01 -7.29 4.86
CA LEU A 52 -15.79 -7.50 3.64
C LEU A 52 -17.23 -7.06 3.81
N ASP A 53 -17.94 -7.60 4.80
CA ASP A 53 -19.36 -7.35 5.01
C ASP A 53 -19.66 -5.88 5.37
N PRO A 54 -18.93 -5.23 6.31
CA PRO A 54 -19.23 -3.85 6.69
C PRO A 54 -18.73 -2.80 5.69
N TYR A 55 -17.61 -3.04 4.98
CA TYR A 55 -16.92 -2.01 4.20
C TYR A 55 -16.68 -2.36 2.73
N ASN A 56 -17.03 -3.58 2.31
CA ASN A 56 -16.73 -4.11 0.98
C ASN A 56 -15.22 -4.07 0.67
N ILE A 57 -14.41 -4.47 1.66
CA ILE A 57 -12.96 -4.59 1.57
C ILE A 57 -12.59 -6.08 1.55
N LYS A 58 -12.07 -6.55 0.42
CA LYS A 58 -11.54 -7.90 0.29
C LYS A 58 -10.07 -7.93 0.70
N VAL A 59 -9.70 -8.83 1.60
CA VAL A 59 -8.30 -9.00 2.02
C VAL A 59 -7.72 -10.26 1.39
N TYR A 60 -6.60 -10.10 0.69
CA TYR A 60 -5.79 -11.19 0.14
C TYR A 60 -4.55 -11.34 1.00
N TYR A 61 -4.45 -12.45 1.72
CA TYR A 61 -3.24 -12.83 2.48
C TYR A 61 -2.62 -14.14 1.98
N GLU A 62 -3.38 -14.96 1.25
CA GLU A 62 -2.85 -16.11 0.54
C GLU A 62 -2.11 -15.65 -0.73
N TRP A 63 -1.07 -16.38 -1.11
CA TRP A 63 -0.26 -16.03 -2.27
C TRP A 63 -1.08 -16.06 -3.56
N ASN A 64 -0.99 -14.97 -4.33
CA ASN A 64 -1.57 -14.88 -5.66
C ASN A 64 -0.63 -14.07 -6.56
N GLN A 65 0.03 -14.77 -7.48
CA GLN A 65 0.98 -14.18 -8.43
C GLN A 65 0.37 -13.09 -9.33
N ASN A 66 -0.96 -13.03 -9.47
CA ASN A 66 -1.62 -12.01 -10.28
C ASN A 66 -1.87 -10.69 -9.52
N LEU A 67 -1.57 -10.64 -8.22
CA LEU A 67 -1.80 -9.48 -7.36
C LEU A 67 -0.50 -8.78 -6.92
N VAL A 68 0.66 -9.30 -7.34
CA VAL A 68 1.97 -8.84 -6.88
C VAL A 68 2.96 -8.74 -8.06
N ASP A 69 3.98 -7.91 -7.89
CA ASP A 69 5.07 -7.78 -8.86
C ASP A 69 5.98 -9.01 -8.81
N ASN A 70 5.85 -9.89 -9.80
CA ASN A 70 6.64 -11.12 -9.92
C ASN A 70 8.12 -10.88 -10.26
N THR A 71 8.54 -9.63 -10.50
CA THR A 71 9.95 -9.27 -10.64
C THR A 71 10.64 -9.03 -9.29
N ARG A 72 9.89 -9.12 -8.18
CA ARG A 72 10.34 -8.88 -6.81
C ARG A 72 10.37 -10.17 -5.99
N TYR A 73 11.18 -10.18 -4.94
CA TYR A 73 11.26 -11.29 -3.98
C TYR A 73 10.19 -11.17 -2.90
N LEU A 74 8.92 -11.33 -3.28
CA LEU A 74 7.77 -11.24 -2.39
C LEU A 74 7.27 -12.63 -1.99
N PHE A 75 6.64 -12.72 -0.81
CA PHE A 75 6.05 -13.94 -0.28
C PHE A 75 4.82 -13.60 0.58
N PRO A 76 3.83 -14.50 0.72
CA PRO A 76 2.65 -14.25 1.55
C PRO A 76 3.05 -14.11 3.03
N PRO A 77 2.33 -13.30 3.82
CA PRO A 77 2.56 -13.24 5.26
C PRO A 77 2.33 -14.59 5.93
N THR A 78 3.04 -14.81 7.03
CA THR A 78 2.73 -15.89 7.97
C THR A 78 1.33 -15.72 8.56
N ILE A 79 0.58 -16.83 8.65
CA ILE A 79 -0.87 -16.82 8.96
C ILE A 79 -1.16 -16.15 10.31
N ASP A 80 -0.30 -16.36 11.31
CA ASP A 80 -0.42 -15.79 12.65
C ASP A 80 -0.14 -14.28 12.70
N LYS A 81 0.46 -13.70 11.65
CA LYS A 81 0.73 -12.26 11.53
C LYS A 81 -0.39 -11.49 10.83
N VAL A 82 -1.22 -12.17 10.04
CA VAL A 82 -2.33 -11.57 9.28
C VAL A 82 -3.33 -10.87 10.20
N LYS A 83 -3.89 -11.59 11.17
CA LYS A 83 -4.91 -11.03 12.07
C LYS A 83 -4.37 -9.86 12.90
N PRO A 84 -3.19 -9.95 13.55
CA PRO A 84 -2.58 -8.82 14.25
C PRO A 84 -2.42 -7.57 13.39
N ALA A 85 -1.94 -7.70 12.14
CA ALA A 85 -1.79 -6.56 11.25
C ALA A 85 -3.14 -5.93 10.89
N LEU A 86 -4.15 -6.74 10.58
CA LEU A 86 -5.49 -6.26 10.28
C LEU A 86 -6.18 -5.64 11.49
N GLU A 87 -5.94 -6.11 12.71
CA GLU A 87 -6.42 -5.45 13.93
C GLU A 87 -5.87 -4.02 14.05
N VAL A 88 -4.59 -3.81 13.72
CA VAL A 88 -3.96 -2.49 13.69
C VAL A 88 -4.64 -1.60 12.64
N VAL A 89 -4.81 -2.10 11.41
CA VAL A 89 -5.54 -1.39 10.32
C VAL A 89 -6.95 -1.01 10.77
N LYS A 90 -7.71 -1.96 11.31
CA LYS A 90 -9.08 -1.71 11.73
C LYS A 90 -9.12 -0.68 12.86
N LYS A 91 -8.29 -0.85 13.88
CA LYS A 91 -8.36 -0.04 15.09
C LYS A 91 -7.90 1.40 14.85
N ILE A 92 -6.83 1.61 14.10
CA ILE A 92 -6.21 2.93 13.96
C ILE A 92 -6.79 3.68 12.76
N TRP A 93 -7.04 3.00 11.64
CA TRP A 93 -7.62 3.65 10.46
C TRP A 93 -9.16 3.60 10.49
N ILE A 94 -9.76 2.41 10.34
CA ILE A 94 -11.23 2.28 10.17
C ILE A 94 -11.99 2.92 11.34
N ASP A 95 -11.66 2.57 12.57
CA ASP A 95 -12.42 3.01 13.75
C ASP A 95 -12.25 4.53 13.97
N SER A 96 -11.09 5.12 13.66
CA SER A 96 -10.87 6.58 13.78
C SER A 96 -11.72 7.36 12.79
N TYR A 97 -11.68 6.96 11.51
CA TYR A 97 -12.51 7.60 10.48
C TYR A 97 -14.00 7.38 10.69
N THR A 98 -14.40 6.20 11.18
CA THR A 98 -15.79 5.90 11.54
C THR A 98 -16.26 6.77 12.70
N THR A 99 -15.41 7.02 13.69
CA THR A 99 -15.73 7.85 14.86
C THR A 99 -15.92 9.32 14.48
N ILE A 100 -15.04 9.86 13.63
CA ILE A 100 -15.04 11.30 13.31
C ILE A 100 -15.88 11.63 12.07
N GLY A 101 -15.77 10.82 11.00
CA GLY A 101 -16.55 10.98 9.76
C GLY A 101 -17.93 10.32 9.78
N GLY A 102 -18.23 9.53 10.81
CA GLY A 102 -19.47 8.78 10.96
C GLY A 102 -19.44 7.39 10.30
N ALA A 103 -20.41 6.55 10.68
CA ALA A 103 -20.44 5.12 10.37
C ALA A 103 -20.45 4.75 8.88
N ASN A 104 -20.79 5.69 8.00
CA ASN A 104 -20.87 5.47 6.56
C ASN A 104 -19.67 6.02 5.79
N PHE A 105 -18.74 6.75 6.44
CA PHE A 105 -17.63 7.39 5.75
C PHE A 105 -16.72 6.36 5.07
N VAL A 106 -16.13 5.46 5.87
CA VAL A 106 -15.26 4.38 5.38
C VAL A 106 -16.01 3.46 4.41
N LYS A 107 -17.28 3.15 4.66
CA LYS A 107 -18.10 2.30 3.77
C LYS A 107 -18.21 2.85 2.35
N LYS A 108 -18.34 4.17 2.24
CA LYS A 108 -18.49 4.86 0.95
C LYS A 108 -17.15 5.04 0.25
N ILE A 109 -16.12 5.37 1.03
CA ILE A 109 -14.78 5.68 0.52
C ILE A 109 -13.78 4.77 1.25
N ALA A 110 -13.54 3.59 0.70
CA ALA A 110 -12.52 2.66 1.13
C ALA A 110 -11.87 2.01 -0.10
N PRO A 111 -10.61 1.55 0.01
CA PRO A 111 -10.08 0.61 -0.96
C PRO A 111 -11.00 -0.62 -1.03
N ARG A 112 -11.07 -1.25 -2.19
CA ARG A 112 -11.81 -2.51 -2.37
C ARG A 112 -10.97 -3.72 -2.00
N GLU A 113 -9.65 -3.57 -2.06
CA GLU A 113 -8.74 -4.67 -1.84
C GLU A 113 -7.59 -4.26 -0.92
N PHE A 114 -7.28 -5.11 0.06
CA PHE A 114 -5.98 -5.15 0.70
C PHE A 114 -5.22 -6.37 0.22
N VAL A 115 -3.98 -6.20 -0.21
CA VAL A 115 -3.04 -7.30 -0.49
C VAL A 115 -1.97 -7.29 0.57
N LEU A 116 -1.87 -8.35 1.36
CA LEU A 116 -0.91 -8.47 2.44
C LEU A 116 0.31 -9.24 1.94
N VAL A 117 1.51 -8.71 2.20
CA VAL A 117 2.78 -9.30 1.81
C VAL A 117 3.70 -9.34 3.02
N GLY A 118 4.30 -10.51 3.29
CA GLY A 118 5.15 -10.71 4.47
C GLY A 118 6.48 -9.97 4.36
N GLY A 119 7.08 -10.00 3.16
CA GLY A 119 8.41 -9.46 2.87
C GLY A 119 8.48 -7.96 2.60
N MET A 120 9.71 -7.47 2.46
CA MET A 120 10.02 -6.09 2.04
C MET A 120 9.97 -5.97 0.51
N ASN A 121 9.34 -4.91 -0.01
CA ASN A 121 9.42 -4.57 -1.43
C ASN A 121 10.61 -3.65 -1.71
N LEU A 122 11.76 -4.24 -2.02
CA LEU A 122 13.00 -3.51 -2.31
C LEU A 122 13.05 -3.04 -3.76
N ASN A 123 13.38 -1.77 -3.99
CA ASN A 123 13.58 -1.17 -5.30
C ASN A 123 15.02 -1.35 -5.80
N THR A 124 15.21 -1.28 -7.12
CA THR A 124 16.55 -1.42 -7.75
C THR A 124 17.51 -0.31 -7.35
N ASN A 125 17.01 0.85 -6.93
CA ASN A 125 17.78 1.97 -6.39
C ASN A 125 18.06 1.88 -4.89
N GLY A 126 17.73 0.76 -4.24
CA GLY A 126 17.98 0.52 -2.81
C GLY A 126 16.93 1.09 -1.85
N THR A 127 15.90 1.79 -2.35
CA THR A 127 14.76 2.21 -1.52
C THR A 127 13.81 1.04 -1.25
N ARG A 128 12.88 1.21 -0.31
CA ARG A 128 11.79 0.28 -0.07
C ARG A 128 10.45 0.94 -0.36
N THR A 129 9.52 0.20 -0.95
CA THR A 129 8.13 0.59 -1.10
C THR A 129 7.33 -0.02 0.04
N LEU A 130 6.75 0.81 0.91
CA LEU A 130 6.03 0.37 2.10
C LEU A 130 4.55 0.06 1.83
N GLY A 131 3.98 0.75 0.84
CA GLY A 131 2.67 0.43 0.27
C GLY A 131 2.55 0.92 -1.16
N LEU A 132 1.48 0.47 -1.80
CA LEU A 132 1.14 0.83 -3.17
C LEU A 132 -0.38 0.91 -3.27
N ALA A 133 -0.92 2.04 -3.74
CA ALA A 133 -2.29 2.12 -4.22
C ALA A 133 -2.39 2.02 -5.75
N GLU A 134 -3.15 1.04 -6.24
CA GLU A 134 -3.48 0.92 -7.67
C GLU A 134 -4.90 1.45 -7.90
N GLY A 135 -4.99 2.62 -8.56
CA GLY A 135 -6.27 3.22 -8.99
C GLY A 135 -7.26 3.49 -7.86
N GLY A 136 -6.77 3.67 -6.63
CA GLY A 136 -7.59 3.86 -5.42
C GLY A 136 -8.42 2.64 -5.00
N GLN A 137 -8.27 1.52 -5.72
CA GLN A 137 -9.07 0.33 -5.51
C GLN A 137 -8.33 -0.72 -4.68
N ARG A 138 -7.01 -0.80 -4.78
CA ARG A 138 -6.20 -1.77 -4.05
C ARG A 138 -5.11 -1.06 -3.28
N VAL A 139 -4.89 -1.47 -2.04
CA VAL A 139 -3.73 -1.08 -1.23
C VAL A 139 -2.93 -2.34 -0.88
N THR A 140 -1.66 -2.35 -1.24
CA THR A 140 -0.73 -3.42 -0.85
C THR A 140 0.02 -3.03 0.41
N LEU A 141 0.00 -3.89 1.43
CA LEU A 141 0.69 -3.72 2.71
C LEU A 141 1.85 -4.69 2.77
N PHE A 142 3.07 -4.15 2.71
CA PHE A 142 4.31 -4.92 2.83
C PHE A 142 4.73 -5.09 4.28
N GLN A 143 5.73 -5.93 4.52
CA GLN A 143 6.36 -6.13 5.83
C GLN A 143 5.43 -6.61 6.94
N VAL A 144 4.32 -7.30 6.60
CA VAL A 144 3.33 -7.76 7.59
C VAL A 144 3.94 -8.68 8.64
N ASP A 145 4.95 -9.47 8.27
CA ASP A 145 5.63 -10.38 9.21
C ASP A 145 6.56 -9.65 10.20
N TYR A 146 6.96 -8.42 9.88
CA TYR A 146 7.88 -7.59 10.66
C TYR A 146 7.16 -6.63 11.61
N LEU A 147 5.83 -6.53 11.54
CA LEU A 147 5.06 -5.64 12.41
C LEU A 147 5.15 -6.09 13.88
N ASN A 148 5.80 -5.27 14.71
CA ASN A 148 5.75 -5.40 16.15
C ASN A 148 4.74 -4.42 16.77
N LYS A 149 3.58 -4.93 17.22
CA LYS A 149 2.50 -4.11 17.80
C LYS A 149 2.90 -3.33 19.06
N THR A 150 3.94 -3.76 19.78
CA THR A 150 4.41 -3.06 20.99
C THR A 150 5.45 -1.98 20.68
N SER A 151 5.91 -1.91 19.43
CA SER A 151 6.82 -0.85 18.96
C SER A 151 6.02 0.29 18.38
N ARG A 152 6.06 1.46 19.03
CA ARG A 152 5.45 2.68 18.47
C ARG A 152 5.97 3.00 17.07
N PRO A 153 7.30 3.02 16.82
CA PRO A 153 7.83 3.28 15.48
C PRO A 153 7.25 2.33 14.42
N ASP A 154 7.21 1.02 14.68
CA ASP A 154 6.75 0.02 13.70
C ASP A 154 5.26 0.18 13.40
N VAL A 155 4.43 0.42 14.43
CA VAL A 155 2.99 0.68 14.25
C VAL A 155 2.77 1.99 13.51
N THR A 156 3.53 3.04 13.84
CA THR A 156 3.45 4.34 13.17
C THR A 156 3.84 4.23 11.70
N GLU A 157 4.93 3.54 11.34
CA GLU A 157 5.34 3.34 9.95
C GLU A 157 4.28 2.54 9.17
N PHE A 158 3.77 1.45 9.75
CA PHE A 158 2.75 0.62 9.11
C PHE A 158 1.44 1.39 8.86
N ILE A 159 1.00 2.19 9.82
CA ILE A 159 -0.19 3.03 9.66
C ILE A 159 0.05 4.24 8.77
N HIS A 160 1.25 4.82 8.77
CA HIS A 160 1.62 5.94 7.89
C HIS A 160 1.34 5.56 6.44
N THR A 161 1.74 4.36 6.02
CA THR A 161 1.43 3.84 4.69
C THR A 161 -0.07 3.81 4.41
N ILE A 162 -0.87 3.26 5.31
CA ILE A 162 -2.33 3.18 5.11
C ILE A 162 -2.96 4.57 5.04
N GLN A 163 -2.53 5.49 5.91
CA GLN A 163 -3.02 6.87 5.90
C GLN A 163 -2.64 7.60 4.62
N HIS A 164 -1.39 7.45 4.17
CA HIS A 164 -0.88 8.02 2.94
C HIS A 164 -1.71 7.54 1.74
N GLU A 165 -1.85 6.23 1.56
CA GLU A 165 -2.62 5.67 0.45
C GLU A 165 -4.11 6.03 0.53
N TYR A 166 -4.66 6.12 1.75
CA TYR A 166 -6.04 6.54 1.92
C TYR A 166 -6.25 8.01 1.55
N VAL A 167 -5.29 8.89 1.85
CA VAL A 167 -5.34 10.29 1.38
C VAL A 167 -5.37 10.36 -0.14
N HIS A 168 -4.61 9.51 -0.84
CA HIS A 168 -4.71 9.41 -2.31
C HIS A 168 -6.13 9.02 -2.76
N ILE A 169 -6.77 8.05 -2.10
CA ILE A 169 -8.17 7.65 -2.39
C ILE A 169 -9.15 8.81 -2.15
N LEU A 170 -8.96 9.55 -1.06
CA LEU A 170 -9.75 10.74 -0.75
C LEU A 170 -9.59 11.79 -1.85
N ASN A 171 -8.35 12.09 -2.26
CA ASN A 171 -8.02 13.05 -3.31
C ASN A 171 -8.62 12.66 -4.66
N GLN A 172 -8.60 11.37 -5.01
CA GLN A 172 -9.25 10.84 -6.23
C GLN A 172 -10.77 10.99 -6.19
N THR A 173 -11.37 10.90 -5.00
CA THR A 173 -12.83 11.05 -4.81
C THR A 173 -13.26 12.51 -4.83
N LYS A 174 -12.49 13.37 -4.16
CA LYS A 174 -12.66 14.83 -4.11
C LYS A 174 -11.27 15.46 -4.12
N PRO A 175 -10.88 16.16 -5.20
CA PRO A 175 -9.54 16.74 -5.29
C PRO A 175 -9.35 17.87 -4.28
N PHE A 176 -8.12 18.03 -3.81
CA PHE A 176 -7.70 19.20 -3.04
C PHE A 176 -7.43 20.39 -3.99
N ASP A 177 -7.15 21.58 -3.42
CA ASP A 177 -6.78 22.76 -4.22
C ASP A 177 -5.33 22.63 -4.72
N GLU A 178 -5.15 21.86 -5.79
CA GLU A 178 -3.85 21.62 -6.44
C GLU A 178 -3.16 22.92 -6.88
N GLN A 179 -3.94 23.94 -7.28
CA GLN A 179 -3.39 25.22 -7.73
C GLN A 179 -2.83 26.05 -6.58
N ALA A 180 -3.53 26.11 -5.45
CA ALA A 180 -3.02 26.74 -4.24
C ALA A 180 -1.81 25.97 -3.69
N TRP A 181 -1.88 24.63 -3.70
CA TRP A 181 -0.83 23.76 -3.20
C TRP A 181 0.49 23.92 -3.97
N ALA A 182 0.44 23.81 -5.30
CA ALA A 182 1.62 23.86 -6.17
C ALA A 182 2.40 25.19 -6.08
N LYS A 183 1.76 26.27 -5.60
CA LYS A 183 2.39 27.58 -5.43
C LYS A 183 3.23 27.71 -4.17
N LEU A 184 3.09 26.80 -3.19
CA LEU A 184 3.81 26.90 -1.92
C LEU A 184 5.29 26.52 -2.05
N THR A 185 5.60 25.44 -2.77
CA THR A 185 6.97 24.92 -2.93
C THR A 185 7.30 24.55 -4.39
N PRO A 186 7.13 25.46 -5.36
CA PRO A 186 7.11 25.13 -6.80
C PRO A 186 8.44 24.58 -7.34
N SER A 187 9.58 24.95 -6.75
CA SER A 187 10.92 24.58 -7.23
C SER A 187 11.56 23.41 -6.49
N GLY A 188 10.91 22.89 -5.44
CA GLY A 188 11.53 21.90 -4.56
C GLY A 188 11.26 20.43 -4.92
N TYR A 189 10.40 20.18 -5.92
CA TYR A 189 10.07 18.84 -6.38
C TYR A 189 11.22 18.19 -7.16
N THR A 190 11.47 16.90 -6.90
CA THR A 190 12.55 16.12 -7.51
C THR A 190 12.20 14.63 -7.57
N THR A 191 12.62 13.97 -8.65
CA THR A 191 12.55 12.49 -8.77
C THR A 191 13.60 11.78 -7.92
N SER A 192 14.62 12.50 -7.45
CA SER A 192 15.73 11.99 -6.65
C SER A 192 15.53 12.20 -5.16
N TRP A 193 14.27 12.30 -4.71
CA TRP A 193 13.90 12.53 -3.29
C TRP A 193 14.58 11.57 -2.30
N TYR A 194 14.94 10.36 -2.73
CA TYR A 194 15.50 9.31 -1.90
C TYR A 194 16.97 9.52 -1.50
N VAL A 195 17.66 10.49 -2.11
CA VAL A 195 18.99 10.93 -1.68
C VAL A 195 18.96 12.23 -0.88
N GLU A 196 17.76 12.76 -0.61
CA GLU A 196 17.58 14.01 0.13
C GLU A 196 17.33 13.70 1.61
N GLU A 197 18.02 14.40 2.49
CA GLU A 197 17.79 14.28 3.94
C GLU A 197 16.43 14.91 4.33
N ILE A 198 15.80 14.35 5.36
CA ILE A 198 14.48 14.78 5.79
C ILE A 198 14.53 16.18 6.41
N GLU A 199 15.59 16.50 7.14
CA GLU A 199 15.85 17.82 7.73
C GLU A 199 15.95 18.88 6.63
N ASP A 200 16.78 18.67 5.62
CA ASP A 200 16.94 19.58 4.48
C ASP A 200 15.63 19.76 3.71
N SER A 201 14.87 18.68 3.51
CA SER A 201 13.58 18.72 2.84
C SER A 201 12.56 19.56 3.62
N ARG A 202 12.59 19.51 4.96
CA ARG A 202 11.74 20.34 5.83
C ARG A 202 12.10 21.81 5.80
N GLU A 203 13.40 22.13 5.70
CA GLU A 203 13.85 23.52 5.49
C GLU A 203 13.35 24.10 4.17
N LEU A 204 13.08 23.26 3.16
CA LEU A 204 12.47 23.65 1.89
C LEU A 204 10.93 23.68 1.90
N GLY A 205 10.30 23.33 3.01
CA GLY A 205 8.85 23.31 3.17
C GLY A 205 8.15 21.99 2.78
N PHE A 206 8.87 20.87 2.80
CA PHE A 206 8.31 19.52 2.61
C PHE A 206 8.38 18.71 3.90
N ILE A 207 7.29 18.06 4.30
CA ILE A 207 7.23 17.41 5.61
C ILE A 207 8.14 16.18 5.74
N THR A 208 8.43 15.53 4.61
CA THR A 208 9.31 14.37 4.42
C THR A 208 10.12 14.55 3.13
N SER A 209 11.18 13.77 2.94
CA SER A 209 11.88 13.75 1.65
C SER A 209 10.96 13.25 0.53
N TYR A 210 10.11 12.24 0.79
CA TYR A 210 9.20 11.66 -0.22
C TYR A 210 8.16 12.66 -0.72
N ALA A 211 7.71 13.59 0.12
CA ALA A 211 6.84 14.71 -0.27
C ALA A 211 7.42 15.57 -1.42
N ARG A 212 8.73 15.48 -1.69
CA ARG A 212 9.36 16.16 -2.82
C ARG A 212 9.12 15.46 -4.16
N LEU A 213 8.51 14.27 -4.22
CA LEU A 213 8.32 13.58 -5.49
C LEU A 213 7.39 14.36 -6.44
N ASN A 214 6.22 14.76 -5.97
CA ASN A 214 5.26 15.57 -6.71
C ASN A 214 4.18 16.15 -5.75
N ILE A 215 3.29 17.00 -6.27
CA ILE A 215 2.25 17.66 -5.47
C ILE A 215 1.27 16.70 -4.77
N TYR A 216 1.03 15.52 -5.34
CA TYR A 216 0.09 14.54 -4.79
C TYR A 216 0.72 13.80 -3.62
N GLU A 217 1.99 13.37 -3.75
CA GLU A 217 2.73 12.77 -2.64
C GLU A 217 2.95 13.77 -1.51
N ASP A 218 3.23 15.03 -1.84
CA ASP A 218 3.40 16.11 -0.87
C ASP A 218 2.16 16.29 0.00
N PHE A 219 0.98 16.30 -0.62
CA PHE A 219 -0.28 16.40 0.09
C PHE A 219 -0.52 15.16 0.96
N ALA A 220 -0.35 13.96 0.39
CA ALA A 220 -0.55 12.70 1.08
C ALA A 220 0.38 12.55 2.29
N GLU A 221 1.67 12.84 2.12
CA GLU A 221 2.68 12.85 3.19
C GLU A 221 2.38 13.90 4.26
N THR A 222 1.98 15.12 3.86
CA THR A 222 1.65 16.15 4.84
C THR A 222 0.48 15.71 5.72
N ALA A 223 -0.58 15.20 5.11
CA ALA A 223 -1.74 14.72 5.85
C ALA A 223 -1.40 13.48 6.70
N SER A 224 -0.71 12.48 6.15
CA SER A 224 -0.39 11.23 6.85
C SER A 224 0.54 11.47 8.03
N VAL A 225 1.60 12.30 7.89
CA VAL A 225 2.49 12.66 9.01
C VAL A 225 1.71 13.35 10.13
N ILE A 226 0.80 14.28 9.81
CA ILE A 226 -0.01 14.93 10.85
C ILE A 226 -0.91 13.91 11.54
N LEU A 227 -1.55 13.00 10.79
CA LEU A 227 -2.46 11.98 11.32
C LEU A 227 -1.77 10.92 12.18
N THR A 228 -0.49 10.63 11.92
CA THR A 228 0.30 9.64 12.68
C THR A 228 1.13 10.25 13.80
N SER A 229 1.27 11.57 13.83
CA SER A 229 1.95 12.29 14.91
C SER A 229 1.00 12.67 16.03
N SER A 230 1.48 12.64 17.26
CA SER A 230 0.87 13.39 18.36
C SER A 230 1.04 14.91 18.16
N LYS A 231 0.26 15.70 18.89
CA LYS A 231 0.42 17.17 18.94
C LYS A 231 1.86 17.57 19.28
N ALA A 232 2.48 16.89 20.23
CA ALA A 232 3.83 17.18 20.68
C ALA A 232 4.88 16.82 19.62
N GLU A 233 4.73 15.66 18.97
CA GLU A 233 5.64 15.21 17.91
C GLU A 233 5.56 16.15 16.69
N TYR A 234 4.36 16.52 16.25
CA TYR A 234 4.21 17.45 15.13
C TYR A 234 4.73 18.85 15.47
N ALA A 235 4.48 19.34 16.69
CA ALA A 235 5.03 20.60 17.15
C ALA A 235 6.58 20.57 17.21
N ALA A 236 7.18 19.44 17.58
CA ALA A 236 8.62 19.25 17.55
C ALA A 236 9.18 19.28 16.13
N ILE A 237 8.50 18.68 15.15
CA ILE A 237 8.85 18.79 13.73
C ILE A 237 8.85 20.26 13.28
N LEU A 238 7.80 21.02 13.61
CA LEU A 238 7.74 22.44 13.26
C LEU A 238 8.80 23.29 13.99
N ALA A 239 9.20 22.88 15.19
CA ALA A 239 10.22 23.56 15.97
C ALA A 239 11.64 23.28 15.48
N SER A 240 11.87 22.14 14.82
CA SER A 240 13.20 21.79 14.28
C SER A 240 13.56 22.56 13.00
N ILE A 241 12.56 23.15 12.33
CA ILE A 241 12.76 23.92 11.08
C ILE A 241 13.26 25.32 11.42
N THR A 242 14.44 25.65 10.91
CA THR A 242 15.13 26.91 11.19
C THR A 242 14.86 27.97 10.12
N ASP A 243 14.59 27.57 8.87
CA ASP A 243 14.21 28.47 7.79
C ASP A 243 12.75 28.94 7.97
N PRO A 244 12.52 30.26 8.09
CA PRO A 244 11.19 30.79 8.34
C PRO A 244 10.24 30.61 7.14
N VAL A 245 10.76 30.52 5.90
CA VAL A 245 9.96 30.28 4.70
C VAL A 245 9.54 28.82 4.63
N GLY A 246 10.46 27.89 4.85
CA GLY A 246 10.17 26.44 4.92
C GLY A 246 9.09 26.13 5.96
N LYS A 247 9.26 26.67 7.17
CA LYS A 247 8.27 26.52 8.26
C LYS A 247 6.92 27.11 7.89
N ALA A 248 6.89 28.33 7.36
CA ALA A 248 5.64 28.97 6.95
C ALA A 248 4.93 28.22 5.81
N ASN A 249 5.68 27.58 4.91
CA ASN A 249 5.12 26.76 3.84
C ASN A 249 4.47 25.49 4.39
N ILE A 250 5.11 24.77 5.31
CA ILE A 250 4.50 23.58 5.96
C ILE A 250 3.23 23.97 6.72
N GLN A 251 3.23 25.10 7.43
CA GLN A 251 2.03 25.57 8.13
C GLN A 251 0.88 25.95 7.17
N LYS A 252 1.19 26.55 6.02
CA LYS A 252 0.19 26.81 4.97
C LYS A 252 -0.35 25.51 4.36
N LYS A 253 0.52 24.52 4.12
CA LYS A 253 0.13 23.18 3.67
C LYS A 253 -0.80 22.51 4.67
N GLU A 254 -0.46 22.52 5.96
CA GLU A 254 -1.32 22.04 7.05
C GLU A 254 -2.70 22.73 7.00
N ALA A 255 -2.75 24.05 6.87
CA ALA A 255 -4.01 24.79 6.81
C ALA A 255 -4.88 24.36 5.60
N ILE A 256 -4.26 24.10 4.44
CA ILE A 256 -4.98 23.58 3.27
C ILE A 256 -5.50 22.16 3.54
N VAL A 257 -4.71 21.28 4.17
CA VAL A 257 -5.17 19.94 4.55
C VAL A 257 -6.37 20.01 5.48
N VAL A 258 -6.31 20.85 6.53
CA VAL A 258 -7.41 21.04 7.48
C VAL A 258 -8.68 21.53 6.76
N GLN A 259 -8.53 22.54 5.90
CA GLN A 259 -9.65 23.09 5.14
C GLN A 259 -10.24 22.07 4.16
N TYR A 260 -9.39 21.28 3.49
CA TYR A 260 -9.80 20.21 2.59
C TYR A 260 -10.67 19.17 3.29
N TYR A 261 -10.24 18.62 4.43
CA TYR A 261 -11.02 17.63 5.18
C TYR A 261 -12.37 18.19 5.65
N LYS A 262 -12.41 19.46 6.02
CA LYS A 262 -13.64 20.16 6.39
C LYS A 262 -14.58 20.31 5.20
N ASP A 263 -14.11 20.86 4.09
CA ASP A 263 -14.98 21.21 2.95
C ASP A 263 -15.39 19.98 2.12
N ALA A 264 -14.44 19.07 1.89
CA ALA A 264 -14.68 17.87 1.10
C ALA A 264 -15.48 16.83 1.88
N PHE A 265 -15.25 16.70 3.19
CA PHE A 265 -15.76 15.55 3.96
C PHE A 265 -16.52 15.92 5.23
N ASN A 266 -16.67 17.21 5.54
CA ASN A 266 -17.28 17.69 6.79
C ASN A 266 -16.61 17.05 8.02
N MET A 267 -15.27 16.97 7.99
CA MET A 267 -14.47 16.27 8.98
C MET A 267 -13.52 17.23 9.69
N ASP A 268 -13.50 17.19 11.02
CA ASP A 268 -12.46 17.86 11.80
C ASP A 268 -11.16 17.04 11.75
N PHE A 269 -10.18 17.55 11.01
CA PHE A 269 -8.90 16.88 10.80
C PHE A 269 -8.10 16.68 12.09
N TYR A 270 -8.15 17.63 13.02
CA TYR A 270 -7.44 17.50 14.28
C TYR A 270 -8.15 16.54 15.24
N ALA A 271 -9.48 16.50 15.22
CA ALA A 271 -10.22 15.47 15.95
C ALA A 271 -9.91 14.06 15.40
N LEU A 272 -9.75 13.92 14.08
CA LEU A 272 -9.31 12.69 13.43
C LEU A 272 -7.90 12.28 13.88
N ARG A 273 -6.93 13.19 13.85
CA ARG A 273 -5.58 12.92 14.40
C ARG A 273 -5.65 12.47 15.86
N ASP A 274 -6.35 13.22 16.70
CA ASP A 274 -6.41 12.93 18.14
C ASP A 274 -7.06 11.57 18.41
N GLN A 275 -8.07 11.19 17.61
CA GLN A 275 -8.69 9.87 17.69
C GLN A 275 -7.79 8.75 17.16
N ALA A 276 -7.02 9.01 16.09
CA ALA A 276 -6.02 8.07 15.58
C ALA A 276 -4.90 7.84 16.61
N GLN A 277 -4.36 8.89 17.22
CA GLN A 277 -3.38 8.79 18.30
C GLN A 277 -3.91 7.94 19.46
N LYS A 278 -5.13 8.21 19.95
CA LYS A 278 -5.76 7.40 21.02
C LYS A 278 -5.84 5.91 20.64
N ASN A 279 -6.17 5.61 19.39
CA ASN A 279 -6.25 4.24 18.92
C ASN A 279 -4.86 3.59 18.76
N THR A 280 -3.85 4.34 18.33
CA THR A 280 -2.44 3.91 18.29
C THR A 280 -1.94 3.57 19.70
N ASP A 281 -2.18 4.45 20.67
CA ASP A 281 -1.81 4.24 22.07
C ASP A 281 -2.46 2.96 22.64
N ALA A 282 -3.74 2.73 22.31
CA ALA A 282 -4.46 1.53 22.72
C ALA A 282 -3.92 0.25 22.04
N VAL A 283 -3.47 0.32 20.79
CA VAL A 283 -2.84 -0.82 20.11
C VAL A 283 -1.52 -1.20 20.77
N ILE A 284 -0.69 -0.21 21.10
CA ILE A 284 0.66 -0.43 21.65
C ILE A 284 0.62 -0.92 23.10
N ALA A 285 -0.41 -0.53 23.85
CA ALA A 285 -0.57 -0.93 25.25
C ALA A 285 -1.11 -2.36 25.46
N ASN A 286 -1.57 -3.03 24.40
CA ASN A 286 -2.14 -4.39 24.43
C ASN A 286 -1.19 -5.41 23.79
#